data_AF-A0A9D6EEX7-F1
#
_entry.id   AF-A0A9D6EEX7-F1
#
_cell.length_a   1.000
_cell.length_b   1.000
_cell.length_c   1.000
_cell.angle_alpha   90.00
_cell.angle_beta   90.00
_cell.angle_gamma   90.00
#
_symmetry.space_group_name_H-M   'P 1'
#
loop_
_entity.id
_entity.type
_entity.pdbx_description
1 polymer ?
#
loop_
_entity_poly.entity_id
_entity_poly.type
_entity_poly.pdbx_seq_one_letter_code
_entity_poly.pdbx_strand_id
1 'polypeptide(L)'
;GAARGRVKAAVLIGEGRPQLRAALSPVTRVVEAAGMAEAVAEARRLAAPGEVVLLSPACASFDMFRDYEERGEVYKRLVHALEG
;
A
#
# COMPACT_ATOMS: atom_id res chain seq x y z
N GLY A 1 -14.56 0.13 -12.76
CA GLY A 1 -13.43 0.97 -12.32
C GLY A 1 -12.13 0.27 -12.61
N ALA A 2 -11.03 1.02 -12.78
CA ALA A 2 -9.72 0.50 -13.21
C ALA A 2 -9.15 -0.64 -12.34
N ALA A 3 -9.56 -0.75 -11.07
CA ALA A 3 -9.11 -1.80 -10.15
C ALA A 3 -9.93 -3.10 -10.20
N ARG A 4 -11.15 -3.09 -10.74
CA ARG A 4 -12.06 -4.25 -10.68
C ARG A 4 -11.45 -5.44 -11.45
N GLY A 5 -11.26 -6.56 -10.76
CA GLY A 5 -10.68 -7.78 -11.34
C GLY A 5 -9.18 -7.71 -11.62
N ARG A 6 -8.50 -6.61 -11.28
CA ARG A 6 -7.05 -6.42 -11.48
C ARG A 6 -6.27 -6.29 -10.18
N VAL A 7 -6.95 -5.86 -9.11
CA VAL A 7 -6.35 -5.67 -7.78
C VAL A 7 -6.97 -6.68 -6.83
N LYS A 8 -6.14 -7.57 -6.28
CA LYS A 8 -6.55 -8.56 -5.28
C LYS A 8 -6.92 -7.92 -3.94
N ALA A 9 -6.12 -6.96 -3.49
CA ALA A 9 -6.36 -6.17 -2.30
C ALA A 9 -5.61 -4.83 -2.38
N ALA A 10 -6.08 -3.84 -1.63
CA ALA A 10 -5.42 -2.55 -1.43
C ALA A 10 -5.14 -2.34 0.06
N VAL A 11 -3.90 -1.94 0.38
CA VAL A 11 -3.50 -1.55 1.74
C VAL A 11 -3.29 -0.03 1.73
N LEU A 12 -4.04 0.67 2.59
CA LEU A 12 -4.11 2.13 2.59
C LEU A 12 -3.42 2.70 3.84
N ILE A 13 -2.62 3.74 3.64
CA ILE A 13 -1.94 4.52 4.68
C ILE A 13 -2.17 6.02 4.44
N GLY A 14 -1.87 6.84 5.45
CA GLY A 14 -1.92 8.31 5.34
C GLY A 14 -3.33 8.89 5.46
N GLU A 15 -3.44 10.18 5.21
CA GLU A 15 -4.68 10.94 5.41
C GLU A 15 -5.73 10.66 4.33
N GLY A 16 -5.30 10.25 3.13
CA GLY A 16 -6.19 9.91 2.01
C GLY A 16 -6.95 8.58 2.15
N ARG A 17 -6.78 7.86 3.27
CA ARG A 17 -7.42 6.55 3.53
C ARG A 17 -8.94 6.57 3.35
N PRO A 18 -9.71 7.54 3.90
CA PRO A 18 -11.17 7.53 3.79
C PRO A 18 -11.66 7.62 2.34
N GLN A 19 -11.06 8.49 1.52
CA GLN A 19 -11.43 8.69 0.12
C GLN A 19 -11.11 7.44 -0.71
N LEU A 20 -9.91 6.88 -0.54
CA LEU A 20 -9.49 5.67 -1.25
C LEU A 20 -10.32 4.46 -0.83
N ARG A 21 -10.66 4.33 0.46
CA ARG A 21 -11.54 3.27 0.97
C ARG A 21 -12.90 3.32 0.30
N ALA A 22 -13.51 4.50 0.23
CA ALA A 22 -14.82 4.67 -0.40
C ALA A 22 -14.81 4.24 -1.87
N ALA A 23 -13.73 4.56 -2.61
CA ALA A 23 -13.57 4.21 -4.02
C ALA A 23 -13.25 2.72 -4.26
N LEU A 24 -12.46 2.09 -3.37
CA LEU A 24 -11.89 0.76 -3.61
C LEU A 24 -12.67 -0.38 -2.94
N SER A 25 -13.32 -0.14 -1.81
CA SER A 25 -14.08 -1.18 -1.09
C SER A 25 -15.19 -1.84 -1.94
N PRO A 26 -15.86 -1.13 -2.88
CA PRO A 26 -16.83 -1.77 -3.78
C PRO A 26 -16.24 -2.71 -4.85
N VAL A 27 -14.91 -2.74 -5.01
CA VAL A 27 -14.26 -3.46 -6.13
C VAL A 27 -13.14 -4.40 -5.72
N THR A 28 -12.59 -4.27 -4.51
CA THR A 28 -11.51 -5.12 -3.99
C THR A 28 -11.47 -5.09 -2.46
N ARG A 29 -10.73 -6.01 -1.86
CA ARG A 29 -10.48 -6.02 -0.41
C ARG A 29 -9.65 -4.79 -0.03
N VAL A 30 -10.06 -4.06 1.01
CA VAL A 30 -9.34 -2.90 1.53
C VAL A 30 -8.90 -3.16 2.98
N VAL A 31 -7.62 -2.95 3.25
CA VAL A 31 -7.02 -2.98 4.59
C VAL A 31 -6.42 -1.60 4.87
N GLU A 32 -6.55 -1.12 6.10
CA GLU A 32 -5.86 0.09 6.55
C GLU A 32 -4.68 -0.28 7.42
N ALA A 33 -3.63 0.53 7.35
CA ALA A 33 -2.44 0.43 8.17
C ALA A 33 -2.07 1.81 8.72
N ALA A 34 -1.44 1.85 9.88
CA ALA A 34 -0.98 3.07 10.54
C ALA A 34 0.28 3.66 9.90
N GLY A 35 1.06 2.84 9.17
CA GLY A 35 2.37 3.20 8.67
C GLY A 35 2.84 2.30 7.52
N MET A 36 3.93 2.70 6.85
CA MET A 36 4.53 1.90 5.77
C MET A 36 4.96 0.50 6.25
N ALA A 37 5.47 0.39 7.48
CA ALA A 37 5.90 -0.88 8.06
C ALA A 37 4.72 -1.87 8.17
N GLU A 38 3.62 -1.44 8.76
CA GLU A 38 2.40 -2.25 8.86
C GLU A 38 1.80 -2.52 7.47
N ALA A 39 1.86 -1.55 6.56
CA ALA A 39 1.36 -1.73 5.20
C ALA A 39 2.12 -2.81 4.43
N VAL A 40 3.45 -2.84 4.55
CA VAL A 40 4.32 -3.86 3.95
C VAL A 40 4.04 -5.23 4.58
N ALA A 41 3.88 -5.29 5.91
CA ALA A 41 3.55 -6.54 6.61
C ALA A 41 2.19 -7.11 6.15
N GLU A 42 1.16 -6.27 6.04
CA GLU A 42 -0.15 -6.70 5.57
C GLU A 42 -0.14 -7.08 4.10
N ALA A 43 0.57 -6.33 3.26
CA ALA A 43 0.73 -6.68 1.84
C ALA A 43 1.39 -8.05 1.70
N ARG A 44 2.43 -8.35 2.48
CA ARG A 44 3.09 -9.67 2.52
C ARG A 44 2.12 -10.77 2.96
N ARG A 45 1.28 -10.53 3.97
CA ARG A 45 0.30 -11.50 4.46
C ARG A 45 -0.82 -11.79 3.44
N LEU A 46 -1.17 -10.79 2.63
CA LEU A 46 -2.23 -10.90 1.61
C LEU A 46 -1.72 -11.49 0.29
N ALA A 47 -0.44 -11.32 -0.02
CA ALA A 47 0.19 -11.82 -1.24
C ALA A 47 0.51 -13.32 -1.14
N ALA A 48 0.40 -14.02 -2.26
CA ALA A 48 0.84 -15.40 -2.43
C ALA A 48 2.14 -15.45 -3.27
N PRO A 49 2.91 -16.55 -3.22
CA PRO A 49 4.05 -16.75 -4.11
C PRO A 49 3.67 -16.56 -5.58
N GLY A 50 4.45 -15.75 -6.31
CA GLY A 50 4.20 -15.41 -7.72
C GLY A 50 3.29 -14.20 -7.93
N GLU A 51 2.70 -13.62 -6.88
CA GLU A 51 1.95 -12.36 -6.98
C GLU A 51 2.85 -11.13 -6.81
N VAL A 52 2.37 -9.98 -7.30
CA VAL A 52 3.10 -8.70 -7.23
C VAL A 52 2.49 -7.81 -6.15
N VAL A 53 3.37 -7.23 -5.32
CA VAL A 53 3.05 -6.11 -4.44
C VAL A 53 3.60 -4.83 -5.06
N LEU A 54 2.73 -3.85 -5.30
CA LEU A 54 3.08 -2.57 -5.93
C LEU A 54 2.79 -1.41 -4.98
N LEU A 55 3.81 -0.60 -4.70
CA LEU A 55 3.61 0.73 -4.12
C LEU A 55 3.15 1.70 -5.22
N SER A 56 1.87 2.10 -5.19
CA SER A 56 1.28 3.06 -6.13
C SER A 56 0.61 4.22 -5.37
N PRO A 57 1.34 5.30 -5.08
CA PRO A 57 0.79 6.43 -4.33
C PRO A 57 -0.14 7.27 -5.22
N ALA A 58 -1.38 7.49 -4.76
CA ALA A 58 -2.39 8.30 -5.45
C ALA A 58 -2.37 9.79 -5.04
N CYS A 59 -1.63 10.16 -3.98
CA CYS A 59 -1.57 11.52 -3.42
C CYS A 59 -0.13 11.89 -2.97
N ALA A 60 0.11 13.19 -2.76
CA ALA A 60 1.39 13.75 -2.33
C ALA A 60 1.86 13.15 -0.99
N SER A 61 3.17 12.94 -0.84
CA SER A 61 3.80 12.22 0.29
C SER A 61 3.80 12.94 1.63
N PHE A 62 3.41 14.21 1.66
CA PHE A 62 3.84 15.16 2.69
C PHE A 62 3.21 14.95 4.07
N ASP A 63 2.20 14.09 4.18
CA ASP A 63 1.58 13.74 5.45
C ASP A 63 2.42 12.76 6.28
N MET A 64 3.19 11.89 5.62
CA MET A 64 3.98 10.84 6.28
C MET A 64 5.48 10.86 5.95
N PHE A 65 5.87 11.55 4.88
CA PHE A 65 7.24 11.58 4.37
C PHE A 65 7.61 12.98 3.89
N ARG A 66 8.89 13.32 3.94
CA ARG A 66 9.44 14.58 3.43
C ARG A 66 9.17 14.76 1.94
N ASP A 67 9.31 13.69 1.18
CA ASP A 67 9.18 13.68 -0.27
C ASP A 67 8.85 12.27 -0.80
N TYR A 68 8.76 12.12 -2.12
CA TYR A 68 8.47 10.83 -2.74
C TYR A 68 9.66 9.85 -2.69
N GLU A 69 10.89 10.36 -2.57
CA GLU A 69 12.13 9.58 -2.54
C GLU A 69 12.25 8.87 -1.20
N GLU A 70 12.10 9.61 -0.10
CA GLU A 70 12.08 9.05 1.25
C GLU A 70 11.03 7.96 1.38
N ARG A 71 9.81 8.18 0.86
CA ARG A 71 8.75 7.16 0.86
C ARG A 71 9.19 5.88 0.13
N GLY A 72 9.81 6.04 -1.04
CA GLY A 72 10.32 4.92 -1.84
C GLY A 72 11.44 4.17 -1.13
N GLU A 73 12.39 4.89 -0.52
CA GLU A 73 13.50 4.31 0.22
C GLU A 73 13.02 3.56 1.47
N VAL A 74 12.06 4.11 2.21
CA VAL A 74 11.44 3.43 3.37
C VAL A 74 10.74 2.14 2.92
N TYR A 75 9.99 2.17 1.81
CA TYR A 75 9.35 0.97 1.26
C TYR A 75 10.37 -0.09 0.87
N LYS A 76 11.40 0.26 0.08
CA LYS A 76 12.46 -0.68 -0.33
C LYS A 76 13.14 -1.31 0.88
N ARG A 77 13.53 -0.48 1.86
CA ARG A 77 14.18 -0.95 3.09
C ARG A 77 13.33 -1.99 3.82
N LEU A 78 12.03 -1.72 3.97
CA LEU A 78 11.10 -2.64 4.63
C LEU A 78 10.89 -3.93 3.84
N VAL A 79 10.80 -3.85 2.52
CA VAL A 79 10.68 -5.03 1.65
C VAL A 79 11.93 -5.90 1.75
N HIS A 80 13.14 -5.32 1.67
CA HIS A 80 14.38 -6.08 1.83
C HIS A 80 14.53 -6.71 3.22
N ALA A 81 13.96 -6.09 4.26
CA ALA A 81 13.93 -6.68 5.60
C ALA A 81 13.03 -7.93 5.72
N LEU A 82 12.18 -8.22 4.72
CA LEU A 82 11.39 -9.46 4.66
C LEU A 82 12.17 -10.65 4.06
N GLU A 83 13.32 -10.39 3.43
CA GLU A 83 14.13 -11.39 2.71
C GLU A 83 15.23 -12.02 3.60
N GLY A 84 15.30 -11.61 4.88
CA GLY A 84 16.13 -12.24 5.91
C GLY A 84 15.35 -13.24 6.76
#